data_AF-H6R466-F1
#
_entry.id   AF-H6R466-F1
#
_cell.length_a   1.000
_cell.length_b   1.000
_cell.length_c   1.000
_cell.angle_alpha   90.00
_cell.angle_beta   90.00
_cell.angle_gamma   90.00
#
_symmetry.space_group_name_H-M   'P 1'
#
loop_
_entity.id
_entity.type
_entity.pdbx_description
1 polymer ?
#
loop_
_entity_poly.entity_id
_entity_poly.type
_entity_poly.pdbx_seq_one_letter_code
_entity_poly.pdbx_strand_id
1 'polypeptide(L)'
;MFEPLVTWQLARTWTAVTQRILGAADRPLLSGRYRMETCWGSAWSDFPAAVDDKAARLWELWAIVAAACGPWWPGEHHCVVTERPQLLATEPAGDFGEVGLHRADGPAVRYGDGWELYFWHGTHVPAWVITDPTADAIDRENNAEVRRCAIESLGWPAYLEEAGTRLMATAPDPGNHGFELMLYDAPRNQRVLVAVNGSVERDGTRRRYGLTVPGYFTDPVDAAAWTYGLTGAQYAQLLHRT
;
A
#
# COMPACT_ATOMS: atom_id res chain seq x y z
N MET A 1 -23.50 -7.78 7.46
CA MET A 1 -22.96 -9.14 7.16
C MET A 1 -22.47 -9.27 5.72
N PHE A 2 -22.98 -8.47 4.77
CA PHE A 2 -22.54 -8.44 3.36
C PHE A 2 -21.16 -7.77 3.18
N GLU A 3 -20.93 -6.63 3.83
CA GLU A 3 -19.70 -5.83 3.73
C GLU A 3 -18.40 -6.60 4.02
N PRO A 4 -18.23 -7.28 5.17
CA PRO A 4 -16.94 -7.91 5.48
C PRO A 4 -16.59 -9.07 4.55
N LEU A 5 -17.60 -9.80 4.07
CA LEU A 5 -17.45 -10.96 3.18
C LEU A 5 -17.13 -10.55 1.74
N VAL A 6 -17.72 -9.45 1.28
CA VAL A 6 -17.55 -8.93 -0.08
C VAL A 6 -16.30 -8.06 -0.17
N THR A 7 -16.05 -7.18 0.80
CA THR A 7 -14.89 -6.29 0.82
C THR A 7 -13.57 -7.06 0.93
N TRP A 8 -13.53 -8.14 1.71
CA TRP A 8 -12.33 -8.98 1.82
C TRP A 8 -12.02 -9.74 0.52
N GLN A 9 -13.05 -10.28 -0.15
CA GLN A 9 -12.86 -10.95 -1.44
C GLN A 9 -12.54 -9.94 -2.55
N LEU A 10 -13.23 -8.79 -2.59
CA LEU A 10 -12.99 -7.70 -3.54
C LEU A 10 -11.57 -7.15 -3.44
N ALA A 11 -11.07 -6.90 -2.22
CA ALA A 11 -9.70 -6.40 -2.02
C ALA A 11 -8.65 -7.40 -2.52
N ARG A 12 -8.85 -8.71 -2.31
CA ARG A 12 -7.93 -9.75 -2.82
C ARG A 12 -8.07 -9.96 -4.32
N THR A 13 -9.28 -9.89 -4.87
CA THR A 13 -9.47 -9.89 -6.32
C THR A 13 -8.91 -8.63 -6.94
N TRP A 14 -9.00 -7.46 -6.31
CA TRP A 14 -8.47 -6.23 -6.90
C TRP A 14 -6.96 -6.33 -7.07
N THR A 15 -6.18 -6.64 -6.02
CA THR A 15 -4.72 -6.82 -6.19
C THR A 15 -4.36 -7.95 -7.16
N ALA A 16 -5.10 -9.07 -7.16
CA ALA A 16 -4.84 -10.21 -8.07
C ALA A 16 -5.34 -10.01 -9.51
N VAL A 17 -6.28 -9.09 -9.74
CA VAL A 17 -6.93 -8.82 -11.03
C VAL A 17 -6.38 -7.53 -11.64
N THR A 18 -6.01 -6.51 -10.84
CA THR A 18 -5.38 -5.27 -11.30
C THR A 18 -4.10 -5.56 -12.08
N GLN A 19 -3.24 -6.50 -11.65
CA GLN A 19 -2.09 -6.88 -12.47
C GLN A 19 -2.44 -7.65 -13.75
N ARG A 20 -3.56 -8.38 -13.80
CA ARG A 20 -4.01 -9.06 -15.03
C ARG A 20 -4.73 -8.11 -15.99
N ILE A 21 -5.41 -7.10 -15.46
CA ILE A 21 -6.03 -5.97 -16.16
C ILE A 21 -4.95 -5.06 -16.76
N LEU A 22 -3.91 -4.76 -16.00
CA LEU A 22 -2.79 -3.94 -16.45
C LEU A 22 -1.78 -4.72 -17.29
N GLY A 23 -1.59 -6.01 -17.03
CA GLY A 23 -0.74 -6.91 -17.82
C GLY A 23 -1.32 -7.27 -19.18
N ALA A 24 -2.62 -7.09 -19.40
CA ALA A 24 -3.23 -7.16 -20.73
C ALA A 24 -2.93 -5.91 -21.59
N ALA A 25 -2.40 -4.84 -20.97
CA ALA A 25 -2.04 -3.58 -21.63
C ALA A 25 -0.64 -3.56 -22.27
N ASP A 26 0.08 -4.69 -22.35
CA ASP A 26 1.35 -4.78 -23.09
C ASP A 26 1.42 -6.03 -23.97
N ARG A 27 1.02 -5.87 -25.24
CA ARG A 27 1.70 -6.57 -26.33
C ARG A 27 2.02 -5.63 -27.51
N PRO A 28 3.14 -5.89 -28.19
CA PRO A 28 3.88 -4.92 -28.97
C PRO A 28 3.33 -4.81 -30.38
N LEU A 29 2.18 -4.17 -30.55
CA LEU A 29 1.79 -3.61 -31.83
C LEU A 29 1.05 -2.32 -31.56
N LEU A 30 1.79 -1.22 -31.49
CA LEU A 30 1.43 0.15 -31.92
C LEU A 30 2.21 1.16 -31.08
N SER A 31 3.29 1.65 -31.67
CA SER A 31 4.04 2.81 -31.21
C SER A 31 3.12 4.04 -31.13
N GLY A 32 2.83 4.53 -29.92
CA GLY A 32 2.05 5.74 -29.72
C GLY A 32 2.09 6.21 -28.27
N ARG A 33 3.04 7.10 -27.98
CA ARG A 33 3.25 7.88 -26.74
C ARG A 33 2.03 8.02 -25.79
N TYR A 34 2.15 7.43 -24.61
CA TYR A 34 1.81 7.97 -23.28
C TYR A 34 0.80 9.13 -23.20
N ARG A 35 -0.44 8.78 -22.84
CA ARG A 35 -1.26 9.42 -21.78
C ARG A 35 -2.35 8.43 -21.37
N MET A 36 -2.01 7.52 -20.46
CA MET A 36 -2.96 6.54 -19.90
C MET A 36 -3.70 7.16 -18.72
N GLU A 37 -4.70 8.00 -19.00
CA GLU A 37 -5.58 8.54 -17.95
C GLU A 37 -6.75 7.60 -17.61
N THR A 38 -7.02 6.55 -18.40
CA THR A 38 -8.07 5.55 -18.11
C THR A 38 -7.89 4.31 -19.00
N CYS A 39 -7.41 3.16 -18.48
CA CYS A 39 -7.52 1.87 -19.18
C CYS A 39 -8.26 0.85 -18.29
N TRP A 40 -9.58 0.93 -18.36
CA TRP A 40 -10.58 0.08 -17.71
C TRP A 40 -10.82 -1.24 -18.47
N GLY A 41 -9.76 -1.99 -18.77
CA GLY A 41 -9.91 -3.27 -19.45
C GLY A 41 -10.07 -4.43 -18.47
N SER A 42 -11.22 -5.10 -18.43
CA SER A 42 -11.26 -6.45 -17.85
C SER A 42 -10.29 -7.35 -18.64
N ALA A 43 -9.69 -8.39 -18.05
CA ALA A 43 -8.87 -9.34 -18.85
C ALA A 43 -9.63 -9.94 -20.06
N TRP A 44 -10.96 -9.77 -20.09
CA TRP A 44 -11.87 -10.17 -21.16
C TRP A 44 -12.08 -9.11 -22.26
N SER A 45 -11.66 -7.85 -22.08
CA SER A 45 -11.79 -6.80 -23.11
C SER A 45 -10.74 -6.90 -24.22
N ASP A 46 -9.60 -7.52 -23.95
CA ASP A 46 -8.47 -7.65 -24.89
C ASP A 46 -8.46 -8.99 -25.65
N PHE A 47 -9.34 -9.93 -25.27
CA PHE A 47 -9.54 -11.22 -25.94
C PHE A 47 -10.23 -11.22 -27.32
N PRO A 48 -11.00 -10.19 -27.77
CA PRO A 48 -11.67 -10.21 -29.07
C PRO A 48 -10.74 -10.33 -30.28
N ALA A 49 -9.47 -9.95 -30.13
CA ALA A 49 -8.51 -9.95 -31.24
C ALA A 49 -8.03 -11.35 -31.68
N ALA A 50 -8.42 -12.44 -30.99
CA ALA A 50 -7.76 -13.74 -31.13
C ALA A 50 -8.67 -14.96 -31.43
N VAL A 51 -9.98 -14.84 -31.71
CA VAL A 51 -10.89 -16.01 -31.72
C VAL A 51 -11.96 -16.04 -32.84
N ASP A 52 -12.28 -17.27 -33.27
CA ASP A 52 -13.22 -17.74 -34.32
C ASP A 52 -14.67 -17.22 -34.24
N ASP A 53 -15.32 -17.09 -35.40
CA ASP A 53 -16.63 -16.46 -35.66
C ASP A 53 -17.78 -17.02 -34.81
N LYS A 54 -17.73 -18.31 -34.43
CA LYS A 54 -18.81 -18.94 -33.64
C LYS A 54 -18.94 -18.38 -32.23
N ALA A 55 -17.86 -17.82 -31.68
CA ALA A 55 -17.89 -17.18 -30.36
C ALA A 55 -18.16 -15.67 -30.44
N ALA A 56 -18.15 -15.07 -31.64
CA ALA A 56 -18.23 -13.62 -31.84
C ALA A 56 -19.42 -12.97 -31.13
N ARG A 57 -20.60 -13.60 -31.19
CA ARG A 57 -21.81 -13.05 -30.55
C ARG A 57 -21.71 -13.02 -29.01
N LEU A 58 -21.13 -14.05 -28.39
CA LEU A 58 -20.95 -14.07 -26.95
C LEU A 58 -19.92 -13.01 -26.52
N TRP A 59 -18.86 -12.83 -27.30
CA TRP A 59 -17.84 -11.81 -27.07
C TRP A 59 -18.36 -10.39 -27.23
N GLU A 60 -19.19 -10.13 -28.24
CA GLU A 60 -19.88 -8.85 -28.40
C GLU A 60 -20.71 -8.52 -27.15
N LEU A 61 -21.46 -9.50 -26.63
CA LEU A 61 -22.26 -9.30 -25.42
C LEU A 61 -21.37 -9.00 -24.20
N TRP A 62 -20.23 -9.67 -24.08
CA TRP A 62 -19.26 -9.43 -23.01
C TRP A 62 -18.59 -8.07 -23.11
N ALA A 63 -18.24 -7.64 -24.34
CA ALA A 63 -17.70 -6.32 -24.61
C ALA A 63 -18.74 -5.21 -24.32
N ILE A 64 -20.01 -5.43 -24.67
CA ILE A 64 -21.11 -4.52 -24.33
C ILE A 64 -21.27 -4.38 -22.82
N VAL A 65 -21.26 -5.49 -22.08
CA VAL A 65 -21.32 -5.45 -20.61
C VAL A 65 -20.11 -4.69 -20.07
N ALA A 66 -18.89 -5.04 -20.47
CA ALA A 66 -17.67 -4.36 -20.03
C ALA A 66 -17.65 -2.85 -20.37
N ALA A 67 -18.22 -2.45 -21.51
CA ALA A 67 -18.31 -1.05 -21.91
C ALA A 67 -19.39 -0.29 -21.10
N ALA A 68 -20.49 -0.97 -20.76
CA ALA A 68 -21.60 -0.42 -20.01
C ALA A 68 -21.32 -0.34 -18.50
N CYS A 69 -20.46 -1.21 -17.96
CA CYS A 69 -20.11 -1.25 -16.55
C CYS A 69 -18.60 -1.07 -16.30
N GLY A 70 -18.17 -1.29 -15.07
CA GLY A 70 -16.77 -1.44 -14.69
C GLY A 70 -16.30 -2.89 -14.83
N PRO A 71 -15.28 -3.31 -14.07
CA PRO A 71 -14.85 -4.69 -14.02
C PRO A 71 -15.98 -5.65 -13.62
N TRP A 72 -15.94 -6.86 -14.19
CA TRP A 72 -16.91 -7.92 -13.91
C TRP A 72 -16.22 -9.30 -13.94
N TRP A 73 -16.77 -10.23 -13.16
CA TRP A 73 -16.22 -11.57 -12.94
C TRP A 73 -17.32 -12.63 -13.13
N PRO A 74 -17.36 -13.29 -14.29
CA PRO A 74 -18.25 -14.41 -14.49
C PRO A 74 -17.74 -15.65 -13.75
N GLY A 75 -18.58 -16.23 -12.90
CA GLY A 75 -18.44 -17.57 -12.36
C GLY A 75 -19.47 -18.52 -12.98
N GLU A 76 -19.34 -19.82 -12.68
CA GLU A 76 -20.20 -20.87 -13.25
C GLU A 76 -21.69 -20.68 -12.94
N HIS A 77 -22.00 -20.11 -11.78
CA HIS A 77 -23.38 -19.91 -11.31
C HIS A 77 -23.72 -18.47 -10.95
N HIS A 78 -22.71 -17.62 -10.75
CA HIS A 78 -22.88 -16.25 -10.30
C HIS A 78 -21.94 -15.35 -11.09
N CYS A 79 -22.39 -14.14 -11.41
CA CYS A 79 -21.59 -13.12 -12.06
C CYS A 79 -21.57 -11.89 -11.15
N VAL A 80 -20.38 -11.40 -10.80
CA VAL A 80 -20.21 -10.15 -10.07
C VAL A 80 -19.97 -9.05 -11.08
N VAL A 81 -20.80 -8.01 -11.06
CA VAL A 81 -20.68 -6.84 -11.93
C VAL A 81 -20.59 -5.61 -11.05
N THR A 82 -19.69 -4.68 -11.40
CA THR A 82 -19.53 -3.41 -10.69
C THR A 82 -19.76 -2.26 -11.66
N GLU A 83 -20.27 -1.13 -11.19
CA GLU A 83 -20.18 0.11 -11.96
C GLU A 83 -18.72 0.51 -12.18
N ARG A 84 -18.47 1.43 -13.11
CA ARG A 84 -17.13 1.99 -13.29
C ARG A 84 -16.83 2.93 -12.12
N PRO A 85 -15.76 2.69 -11.34
CA PRO A 85 -15.31 3.67 -10.37
C PRO A 85 -15.03 5.01 -11.07
N GLN A 86 -15.47 6.10 -10.45
CA GLN A 86 -15.17 7.46 -10.87
C GLN A 86 -13.76 7.89 -10.47
N LEU A 87 -13.17 7.22 -9.47
CA LEU A 87 -11.80 7.46 -9.03
C LEU A 87 -11.09 6.13 -8.81
N LEU A 88 -9.86 6.07 -9.32
CA LEU A 88 -8.87 5.04 -8.99
C LEU A 88 -7.52 5.73 -8.76
N ALA A 89 -7.00 5.63 -7.54
CA ALA A 89 -5.69 6.16 -7.19
C ALA A 89 -4.73 5.00 -6.91
N THR A 90 -3.56 5.07 -7.52
CA THR A 90 -2.55 4.00 -7.49
C THR A 90 -1.16 4.58 -7.30
N GLU A 91 -0.27 3.74 -6.78
CA GLU A 91 1.17 3.98 -6.73
C GLU A 91 1.93 2.83 -7.40
N PRO A 92 3.21 3.02 -7.79
CA PRO A 92 4.06 1.91 -8.21
C PRO A 92 4.19 0.85 -7.09
N ALA A 93 3.84 -0.40 -7.38
CA ALA A 93 3.85 -1.49 -6.42
C ALA A 93 4.31 -2.79 -7.09
N GLY A 94 5.62 -3.01 -7.10
CA GLY A 94 6.24 -4.19 -7.72
C GLY A 94 7.08 -3.85 -8.95
N ASP A 95 7.75 -4.87 -9.49
CA ASP A 95 8.64 -4.74 -10.64
C ASP A 95 7.86 -4.59 -11.94
N PHE A 96 8.54 -4.29 -13.05
CA PHE A 96 7.92 -4.27 -14.38
C PHE A 96 6.69 -3.34 -14.54
N GLY A 97 6.63 -2.24 -13.77
CA GLY A 97 5.54 -1.26 -13.90
C GLY A 97 4.24 -1.66 -13.22
N GLU A 98 4.27 -2.66 -12.33
CA GLU A 98 3.14 -3.00 -11.48
C GLU A 98 2.72 -1.80 -10.61
N VAL A 99 1.40 -1.64 -10.41
CA VAL A 99 0.84 -0.60 -9.55
C VAL A 99 -0.14 -1.21 -8.54
N GLY A 100 -0.21 -0.60 -7.36
CA GLY A 100 -1.09 -0.98 -6.27
C GLY A 100 -1.99 0.17 -5.89
N LEU A 101 -3.17 -0.13 -5.33
CA LEU A 101 -4.06 0.92 -4.84
C LEU A 101 -3.43 1.66 -3.66
N HIS A 102 -3.39 2.97 -3.75
CA HIS A 102 -2.95 3.82 -2.65
C HIS A 102 -3.45 5.24 -2.84
N ARG A 103 -3.85 5.85 -1.72
CA ARG A 103 -4.03 7.30 -1.64
C ARG A 103 -3.87 7.77 -0.20
N ALA A 104 -3.01 8.76 0.04
CA ALA A 104 -2.72 9.25 1.38
C ALA A 104 -3.70 10.33 1.88
N ASP A 105 -4.54 10.90 1.01
CA ASP A 105 -5.41 12.06 1.31
C ASP A 105 -6.89 11.79 0.99
N GLY A 106 -7.29 10.52 0.82
CA GLY A 106 -8.67 10.15 0.52
C GLY A 106 -8.84 8.69 0.10
N PRO A 107 -10.01 8.31 -0.43
CA PRO A 107 -10.23 6.94 -0.90
C PRO A 107 -9.42 6.67 -2.15
N ALA A 108 -8.87 5.45 -2.25
CA ALA A 108 -8.19 5.00 -3.44
C ALA A 108 -9.17 4.53 -4.53
N VAL A 109 -10.41 4.20 -4.17
CA VAL A 109 -11.48 3.87 -5.11
C VAL A 109 -12.75 4.62 -4.72
N ARG A 110 -13.43 5.25 -5.69
CA ARG A 110 -14.76 5.84 -5.49
C ARG A 110 -15.68 5.48 -6.64
N TYR A 111 -16.90 5.06 -6.34
CA TYR A 111 -17.96 4.76 -7.30
C TYR A 111 -18.96 5.91 -7.45
N GLY A 112 -19.78 5.88 -8.50
CA GLY A 112 -20.72 6.95 -8.80
C GLY A 112 -21.89 7.09 -7.82
N ASP A 113 -22.16 6.04 -7.06
CA ASP A 113 -23.13 6.02 -5.95
C ASP A 113 -22.54 6.56 -4.64
N GLY A 114 -21.26 6.94 -4.62
CA GLY A 114 -20.55 7.42 -3.44
C GLY A 114 -19.91 6.31 -2.60
N TRP A 115 -19.92 5.05 -3.03
CA TRP A 115 -19.16 4.00 -2.35
C TRP A 115 -17.66 4.30 -2.46
N GLU A 116 -16.97 4.29 -1.32
CA GLU A 116 -15.54 4.56 -1.22
C GLU A 116 -14.77 3.38 -0.61
N LEU A 117 -13.57 3.12 -1.12
CA LEU A 117 -12.62 2.16 -0.55
C LEU A 117 -11.26 2.82 -0.34
N TYR A 118 -10.64 2.50 0.79
CA TYR A 118 -9.43 3.16 1.28
C TYR A 118 -8.28 2.18 1.30
N PHE A 119 -7.12 2.62 0.78
CA PHE A 119 -5.94 1.76 0.65
C PHE A 119 -4.66 2.52 1.01
N TRP A 120 -3.84 1.88 1.84
CA TRP A 120 -2.51 2.34 2.23
C TRP A 120 -1.47 1.37 1.67
N HIS A 121 -0.69 1.82 0.67
CA HIS A 121 0.31 1.01 -0.02
C HIS A 121 -0.16 -0.41 -0.40
N GLY A 122 -1.31 -0.51 -1.05
CA GLY A 122 -1.94 -1.77 -1.46
C GLY A 122 -2.72 -2.50 -0.36
N THR A 123 -2.66 -2.05 0.89
CA THR A 123 -3.40 -2.64 2.02
C THR A 123 -4.76 -1.97 2.15
N HIS A 124 -5.84 -2.74 2.10
CA HIS A 124 -7.17 -2.21 2.35
C HIS A 124 -7.33 -1.84 3.83
N VAL A 125 -7.73 -0.59 4.10
CA VAL A 125 -7.83 -0.03 5.44
C VAL A 125 -9.18 0.65 5.65
N PRO A 126 -9.68 0.76 6.89
CA PRO A 126 -10.81 1.63 7.19
C PRO A 126 -10.50 3.10 6.87
N ALA A 127 -11.54 3.90 6.60
CA ALA A 127 -11.40 5.31 6.24
C ALA A 127 -10.62 6.12 7.29
N TRP A 128 -10.84 5.85 8.58
CA TRP A 128 -10.23 6.58 9.69
C TRP A 128 -8.70 6.58 9.64
N VAL A 129 -8.09 5.53 9.06
CA VAL A 129 -6.63 5.41 8.90
C VAL A 129 -6.05 6.56 8.08
N ILE A 130 -6.82 7.07 7.11
CA ILE A 130 -6.40 8.12 6.18
C ILE A 130 -7.01 9.47 6.58
N THR A 131 -8.26 9.49 7.02
CA THR A 131 -8.99 10.76 7.20
C THR A 131 -8.77 11.40 8.57
N ASP A 132 -8.59 10.59 9.61
CA ASP A 132 -8.47 11.06 11.00
C ASP A 132 -7.76 10.02 11.89
N PRO A 133 -6.49 9.68 11.59
CA PRO A 133 -5.75 8.75 12.42
C PRO A 133 -5.34 9.43 13.73
N THR A 134 -5.58 8.77 14.86
CA THR A 134 -5.17 9.21 16.20
C THR A 134 -4.53 8.06 16.96
N ALA A 135 -3.62 8.35 17.90
CA ALA A 135 -3.02 7.29 18.71
C ALA A 135 -4.06 6.42 19.44
N ASP A 136 -5.13 7.04 19.94
CA ASP A 136 -6.21 6.37 20.65
C ASP A 136 -7.05 5.44 19.74
N ALA A 137 -7.26 5.81 18.47
CA ALA A 137 -7.87 4.91 17.49
C ALA A 137 -6.94 3.75 17.12
N ILE A 138 -5.65 4.04 16.92
CA ILE A 138 -4.60 3.05 16.60
C ILE A 138 -4.47 1.99 17.71
N ASP A 139 -4.54 2.39 18.97
CA ASP A 139 -4.41 1.47 20.11
C ASP A 139 -5.63 0.56 20.31
N ARG A 140 -6.81 0.98 19.83
CA ARG A 140 -8.03 0.16 19.86
C ARG A 140 -8.17 -0.79 18.68
N GLU A 141 -7.47 -0.53 17.57
CA GLU A 141 -7.49 -1.41 16.41
C GLU A 141 -6.81 -2.74 16.75
N ASN A 142 -7.43 -3.86 16.39
CA ASN A 142 -6.92 -5.20 16.72
C ASN A 142 -6.06 -5.77 15.58
N ASN A 143 -6.35 -5.38 14.34
CA ASN A 143 -5.59 -5.86 13.19
C ASN A 143 -4.23 -5.14 13.11
N ALA A 144 -3.16 -5.91 13.36
CA ALA A 144 -1.80 -5.38 13.37
C ALA A 144 -1.39 -4.70 12.05
N GLU A 145 -1.87 -5.18 10.89
CA GLU A 145 -1.57 -4.53 9.60
C GLU A 145 -2.27 -3.17 9.49
N VAL A 146 -3.53 -3.07 9.93
CA VAL A 146 -4.26 -1.79 9.92
C VAL A 146 -3.63 -0.81 10.89
N ARG A 147 -3.23 -1.26 12.09
CA ARG A 147 -2.48 -0.44 13.04
C ARG A 147 -1.19 0.10 12.44
N ARG A 148 -0.42 -0.75 11.76
CA ARG A 148 0.82 -0.36 11.09
C ARG A 148 0.56 0.72 10.03
N CYS A 149 -0.42 0.52 9.16
CA CYS A 149 -0.82 1.53 8.17
C CYS A 149 -1.24 2.85 8.80
N ALA A 150 -1.97 2.80 9.92
CA ALA A 150 -2.42 4.00 10.64
C ALA A 150 -1.28 4.76 11.31
N ILE A 151 -0.30 4.06 11.91
CA ILE A 151 0.92 4.68 12.45
C ILE A 151 1.74 5.30 11.31
N GLU A 152 1.85 4.64 10.16
CA GLU A 152 2.53 5.18 8.99
C GLU A 152 1.83 6.44 8.43
N SER A 153 0.49 6.43 8.36
CA SER A 153 -0.33 7.55 7.90
C SER A 153 -0.25 8.77 8.84
N LEU A 154 -0.37 8.54 10.16
CA LEU A 154 -0.20 9.59 11.17
C LEU A 154 1.26 10.06 11.27
N GLY A 155 2.19 9.14 11.05
CA GLY A 155 3.62 9.31 11.25
C GLY A 155 4.08 8.84 12.64
N TRP A 156 5.17 8.06 12.66
CA TRP A 156 5.73 7.49 13.89
C TRP A 156 5.97 8.49 15.02
N PRO A 157 6.62 9.66 14.80
CA PRO A 157 6.81 10.64 15.88
C PRO A 157 5.49 11.15 16.45
N ALA A 158 4.53 11.53 15.59
CA ALA A 158 3.23 12.04 16.02
C ALA A 158 2.45 10.99 16.82
N TYR A 159 2.39 9.75 16.35
CA TYR A 159 1.80 8.64 17.08
C TYR A 159 2.43 8.45 18.47
N LEU A 160 3.76 8.42 18.54
CA LEU A 160 4.49 8.18 19.78
C LEU A 160 4.31 9.33 20.78
N GLU A 161 4.29 10.58 20.31
CA GLU A 161 4.03 11.75 21.14
C GLU A 161 2.58 11.77 21.66
N GLU A 162 1.58 11.50 20.80
CA GLU A 162 0.17 11.39 21.19
C GLU A 162 -0.10 10.25 22.18
N ALA A 163 0.60 9.12 22.01
CA ALA A 163 0.55 7.98 22.93
C ALA A 163 1.27 8.27 24.27
N GLY A 164 1.84 9.46 24.46
CA GLY A 164 2.53 9.86 25.69
C GLY A 164 3.87 9.16 25.90
N THR A 165 4.47 8.63 24.83
CA THR A 165 5.80 8.01 24.91
C THR A 165 6.88 9.08 24.94
N ARG A 166 7.92 8.84 25.75
CA ARG A 166 8.99 9.80 25.93
C ARG A 166 10.09 9.60 24.90
N LEU A 167 10.40 10.62 24.12
CA LEU A 167 11.63 10.68 23.33
C LEU A 167 12.84 10.69 24.29
N MET A 168 13.70 9.68 24.19
CA MET A 168 14.86 9.51 25.06
C MET A 168 16.12 10.13 24.47
N ALA A 169 16.37 9.89 23.18
CA ALA A 169 17.56 10.34 22.50
C ALA A 169 17.35 10.40 20.98
N THR A 170 18.14 11.24 20.31
CA THR A 170 18.24 11.31 18.86
C THR A 170 19.71 11.25 18.45
N ALA A 171 19.98 10.74 17.26
CA ALA A 171 21.32 10.73 16.67
C ALA A 171 21.21 10.73 15.13
N PRO A 172 22.20 11.29 14.40
CA PRO A 172 22.30 11.06 12.95
C PRO A 172 22.40 9.56 12.66
N ASP A 173 21.78 9.07 11.58
CA ASP A 173 21.92 7.69 11.14
C ASP A 173 23.22 7.53 10.32
N PRO A 174 24.27 6.85 10.83
CA PRO A 174 25.50 6.64 10.07
C PRO A 174 25.27 5.82 8.80
N GLY A 175 24.35 4.85 8.85
CA GLY A 175 23.99 4.02 7.70
C GLY A 175 23.09 4.73 6.68
N ASN A 176 22.57 5.92 7.02
CA ASN A 176 21.60 6.65 6.23
C ASN A 176 21.78 8.18 6.34
N HIS A 177 22.88 8.69 5.79
CA HIS A 177 23.25 10.11 5.88
C HIS A 177 22.11 11.07 5.51
N GLY A 178 21.93 12.11 6.33
CA GLY A 178 20.88 13.11 6.16
C GLY A 178 19.58 12.77 6.90
N PHE A 179 19.49 11.59 7.50
CA PHE A 179 18.37 11.17 8.34
C PHE A 179 18.80 10.98 9.79
N GLU A 180 17.82 11.03 10.69
CA GLU A 180 18.01 10.86 12.13
C GLU A 180 17.33 9.60 12.62
N LEU A 181 17.96 8.98 13.62
CA LEU A 181 17.40 7.94 14.47
C LEU A 181 16.79 8.60 15.70
N MET A 182 15.61 8.14 16.11
CA MET A 182 14.92 8.59 17.32
C MET A 182 14.59 7.40 18.19
N LEU A 183 15.00 7.43 19.46
CA LEU A 183 14.75 6.36 20.41
C LEU A 183 13.71 6.81 21.44
N TYR A 184 12.59 6.10 21.50
CA TYR A 184 11.49 6.36 22.42
C TYR A 184 11.42 5.28 23.50
N ASP A 185 11.00 5.67 24.69
CA ASP A 185 10.67 4.74 25.77
C ASP A 185 9.41 3.94 25.43
N ALA A 186 9.36 2.69 25.90
CA ALA A 186 8.21 1.82 25.72
C ALA A 186 8.03 0.88 26.93
N PRO A 187 6.78 0.44 27.22
CA PRO A 187 6.51 -0.47 28.32
C PRO A 187 7.30 -1.79 28.24
N ARG A 188 7.34 -2.54 29.35
CA ARG A 188 7.93 -3.89 29.43
C ARG A 188 9.43 -3.96 29.11
N ASN A 189 10.18 -2.93 29.49
CA ASN A 189 11.62 -2.84 29.24
C ASN A 189 11.95 -2.99 27.75
N GLN A 190 11.23 -2.23 26.92
CA GLN A 190 11.44 -2.12 25.48
C GLN A 190 11.72 -0.66 25.10
N ARG A 191 12.17 -0.44 23.87
CA ARG A 191 12.21 0.87 23.22
C ARG A 191 11.60 0.77 21.82
N VAL A 192 11.18 1.90 21.30
CA VAL A 192 10.85 2.05 19.87
C VAL A 192 11.93 2.90 19.22
N LEU A 193 12.68 2.29 18.31
CA LEU A 193 13.62 3.00 17.45
C LEU A 193 12.88 3.40 16.18
N VAL A 194 12.70 4.70 15.96
CA VAL A 194 12.20 5.24 14.69
C VAL A 194 13.38 5.52 13.77
N ALA A 195 13.35 4.91 12.59
CA ALA A 195 14.37 5.06 11.56
C ALA A 195 13.73 5.31 10.19
N VAL A 196 14.47 5.93 9.28
CA VAL A 196 14.07 6.11 7.87
C VAL A 196 14.66 5.00 7.03
N ASN A 197 13.90 4.50 6.05
CA ASN A 197 14.40 3.50 5.12
C ASN A 197 15.69 3.97 4.42
N GLY A 198 16.63 3.03 4.28
CA GLY A 198 17.90 3.28 3.59
C GLY A 198 17.71 3.32 2.07
N SER A 199 16.87 2.43 1.56
CA SER A 199 16.45 2.42 0.18
C SER A 199 15.37 3.48 -0.08
N VAL A 200 15.40 4.03 -1.27
CA VAL A 200 14.33 4.89 -1.79
C VAL A 200 13.19 3.98 -2.23
N GLU A 201 11.96 4.32 -1.83
CA GLU A 201 10.77 3.62 -2.28
C GLU A 201 10.58 3.84 -3.79
N ARG A 202 9.77 3.01 -4.44
CA ARG A 202 9.59 3.08 -5.92
C ARG A 202 9.00 4.41 -6.40
N ASP A 203 8.28 5.11 -5.53
CA ASP A 203 7.72 6.43 -5.77
C ASP A 203 8.72 7.59 -5.52
N GLY A 204 9.96 7.29 -5.15
CA GLY A 204 11.00 8.27 -4.85
C GLY A 204 11.00 8.77 -3.40
N THR A 205 10.05 8.33 -2.58
CA THR A 205 9.95 8.73 -1.17
C THR A 205 10.80 7.83 -0.28
N ARG A 206 10.91 8.17 1.00
CA ARG A 206 11.49 7.30 2.03
C ARG A 206 10.58 7.26 3.23
N ARG A 207 10.25 6.05 3.66
CA ARG A 207 9.30 5.82 4.76
C ARG A 207 10.01 5.74 6.09
N ARG A 208 9.31 6.14 7.15
CA ARG A 208 9.74 5.97 8.54
C ARG A 208 9.12 4.71 9.11
N TYR A 209 9.90 3.97 9.87
CA TYR A 209 9.49 2.73 10.52
C TYR A 209 9.90 2.74 11.99
N GLY A 210 9.05 2.16 12.84
CA GLY A 210 9.32 1.92 14.25
C GLY A 210 9.73 0.47 14.46
N LEU A 211 10.90 0.27 15.06
CA LEU A 211 11.47 -1.02 15.37
C LEU A 211 11.46 -1.22 16.89
N THR A 212 10.91 -2.34 17.35
CA THR A 212 10.97 -2.67 18.78
C THR A 212 12.36 -3.21 19.11
N VAL A 213 13.05 -2.57 20.05
CA VAL A 213 14.37 -2.99 20.52
C VAL A 213 14.39 -3.15 22.06
N PRO A 214 15.36 -3.86 22.64
CA PRO A 214 15.49 -3.99 24.09
C PRO A 214 15.58 -2.67 24.87
N GLY A 215 15.01 -2.64 26.07
CA GLY A 215 14.91 -1.46 26.95
C GLY A 215 16.22 -0.94 27.53
N TYR A 216 17.30 -1.74 27.49
CA TYR A 216 18.59 -1.31 28.03
C TYR A 216 19.35 -0.34 27.12
N PHE A 217 18.90 -0.13 25.88
CA PHE A 217 19.51 0.84 24.98
C PHE A 217 19.17 2.28 25.39
N THR A 218 20.20 3.11 25.41
CA THR A 218 20.12 4.56 25.64
C THR A 218 20.62 5.38 24.45
N ASP A 219 21.41 4.77 23.56
CA ASP A 219 21.91 5.37 22.34
C ASP A 219 21.13 4.84 21.11
N PRO A 220 20.52 5.71 20.29
CA PRO A 220 19.84 5.30 19.05
C PRO A 220 20.75 4.56 18.07
N VAL A 221 22.05 4.87 18.03
CA VAL A 221 23.02 4.21 17.11
C VAL A 221 23.25 2.76 17.52
N ASP A 222 23.44 2.50 18.82
CA ASP A 222 23.56 1.14 19.36
C ASP A 222 22.27 0.33 19.15
N ALA A 223 21.11 0.97 19.35
CA ALA A 223 19.82 0.36 19.08
C ALA A 223 19.67 -0.02 17.61
N ALA A 224 20.05 0.86 16.68
CA ALA A 224 20.04 0.57 15.25
C ALA A 224 20.99 -0.57 14.90
N ALA A 225 22.22 -0.53 15.42
CA ALA A 225 23.24 -1.56 15.21
C ALA A 225 22.75 -2.96 15.64
N TRP A 226 22.06 -3.05 16.77
CA TRP A 226 21.49 -4.29 17.29
C TRP A 226 20.50 -4.95 16.32
N THR A 227 19.71 -4.15 15.57
CA THR A 227 18.78 -4.69 14.56
C THR A 227 19.49 -5.41 13.41
N TYR A 228 20.78 -5.17 13.22
CA TYR A 228 21.66 -5.82 12.24
C TYR A 228 22.60 -6.87 12.86
N GLY A 229 22.53 -7.10 14.18
CA GLY A 229 23.49 -7.95 14.88
C GLY A 229 24.91 -7.34 14.93
N LEU A 230 25.02 -6.01 14.86
CA LEU A 230 26.27 -5.26 14.92
C LEU A 230 26.43 -4.53 16.26
N THR A 231 27.65 -4.12 16.58
CA THR A 231 27.92 -3.11 17.61
C THR A 231 27.75 -1.70 17.06
N GLY A 232 27.47 -0.69 17.91
CA GLY A 232 27.39 0.70 17.46
C GLY A 232 28.63 1.19 16.74
N ALA A 233 29.82 0.78 17.21
CA ALA A 233 31.09 1.10 16.55
C ALA A 233 31.21 0.53 15.13
N GLN A 234 30.70 -0.68 14.89
CA GLN A 234 30.65 -1.28 13.54
C GLN A 234 29.61 -0.59 12.67
N TYR A 235 28.42 -0.30 13.22
CA TYR A 235 27.35 0.38 12.51
C TYR A 235 27.75 1.80 12.09
N ALA A 236 28.49 2.51 12.94
CA ALA A 236 29.01 3.85 12.66
C ALA A 236 29.99 3.92 11.48
N GLN A 237 30.55 2.77 11.06
CA GLN A 237 31.45 2.68 9.91
C GLN A 237 30.71 2.38 8.59
N LEU A 238 29.40 2.15 8.62
CA LEU A 238 28.63 1.89 7.40
C LEU A 238 28.60 3.13 6.52
N LEU A 239 29.16 2.99 5.32
CA LEU A 239 29.10 3.99 4.26
C LEU A 239 27.96 3.60 3.33
N HIS A 240 26.75 4.04 3.65
CA HIS A 240 25.54 3.92 2.83
C HIS A 240 24.91 2.52 2.71
N ARG A 241 23.61 2.42 2.99
CA ARG A 241 22.78 1.26 2.61
C ARG A 241 22.44 1.36 1.12
N THR A 242 22.67 0.29 0.35
CA THR A 242 22.08 0.11 -0.99
C THR A 242 20.64 -0.37 -0.89
#